data_AF-A0A8H4INH9-F1
#
_entry.id   AF-A0A8H4INH9-F1
#
_cell.length_a   1.000
_cell.length_b   1.000
_cell.length_c   1.000
_cell.angle_alpha   90.00
_cell.angle_beta   90.00
_cell.angle_gamma   90.00
#
_symmetry.space_group_name_H-M   'P 1'
#
loop_
_entity.id
_entity.type
_entity.pdbx_description
1 polymer ?
#
loop_
_entity_poly.entity_id
_entity_poly.type
_entity_poly.pdbx_seq_one_letter_code
_entity_poly.pdbx_strand_id
1 'polypeptide(L)'
;MVSLFFVVGGYVSSAKAIKLARQKPHQHEKVYLTLTSSLFRRGIRLYLPALTSTFITMCTIRLGFWEPARQYIAMPYISTSDNHHVQLPSLGAQLADWWSQFMGLTNIWSYYNHVYWQPYYNQYDPHLWTVPMEMRGSLVVTLALLGLLRCRASWRFVLMTASVVFCVYWDRWECMEFILGAMLAEGHMVISEMAESQDCAQGLLRHDDQREDGRSSVEQEMEMMEMLLEKPAWMTSITSSPTQTMIRWAGNTTARRSFRIALFFLMLYFFAAPSHRYETCTGYSIMPYLVPTSISDPKRFIHAIGSALLVISVSSTPLLQKVFNHPVPQYLGKISYALYICHGPVIHMVGMYLTPTIWSIVGYETMAGWLFGFCTGSCVVIVIVLWAADLFWRTVDTRCVTLARWFEGVCFEKED
;
A
#
# COMPACT_ATOMS: atom_id res chain seq x y z
N MET A 1 0.45 9.26 4.47
CA MET A 1 1.51 8.61 3.68
C MET A 1 1.54 7.10 3.86
N VAL A 2 1.57 6.55 5.10
CA VAL A 2 1.53 5.08 5.32
C VAL A 2 0.29 4.41 4.69
N SER A 3 -0.87 5.08 4.71
CA SER A 3 -2.12 4.57 4.13
C SER A 3 -2.02 4.09 2.68
N LEU A 4 -1.14 4.71 1.89
CA LEU A 4 -0.94 4.31 0.51
C LEU A 4 -0.31 2.92 0.42
N PHE A 5 0.66 2.62 1.28
CA PHE A 5 1.29 1.30 1.34
C PHE A 5 0.27 0.21 1.71
N PHE A 6 -0.65 0.50 2.63
CA PHE A 6 -1.63 -0.49 3.09
C PHE A 6 -2.70 -0.76 2.02
N VAL A 7 -3.21 0.27 1.34
CA VAL A 7 -4.15 0.10 0.22
C VAL A 7 -3.49 -0.63 -0.95
N VAL A 8 -2.25 -0.26 -1.32
CA VAL A 8 -1.51 -0.97 -2.38
C VAL A 8 -1.16 -2.39 -1.96
N GLY A 9 -0.79 -2.61 -0.70
CA GLY A 9 -0.50 -3.92 -0.12
C GLY A 9 -1.72 -4.84 -0.16
N GLY A 10 -2.90 -4.32 0.16
CA GLY A 10 -4.19 -5.00 -0.01
C GLY A 10 -4.44 -5.38 -1.47
N TYR A 11 -4.31 -4.41 -2.38
CA TYR A 11 -4.51 -4.60 -3.82
C TYR A 11 -3.58 -5.68 -4.41
N VAL A 12 -2.28 -5.59 -4.16
CA VAL A 12 -1.28 -6.50 -4.75
C VAL A 12 -1.43 -7.91 -4.17
N SER A 13 -1.73 -8.02 -2.88
CA SER A 13 -1.88 -9.33 -2.22
C SER A 13 -3.11 -10.12 -2.70
N SER A 14 -4.16 -9.43 -3.12
CA SER A 14 -5.40 -10.05 -3.59
C SER A 14 -5.45 -10.25 -5.11
N ALA A 15 -4.79 -9.39 -5.90
CA ALA A 15 -4.96 -9.31 -7.35
C ALA A 15 -4.76 -10.65 -8.07
N LYS A 16 -3.69 -11.39 -7.75
CA LYS A 16 -3.40 -12.69 -8.41
C LYS A 16 -4.47 -13.74 -8.08
N ALA A 17 -4.89 -13.82 -6.82
CA ALA A 17 -5.90 -14.78 -6.38
C ALA A 17 -7.27 -14.48 -6.98
N ILE A 18 -7.69 -13.21 -7.00
CA ILE A 18 -8.93 -12.77 -7.63
C ILE A 18 -8.90 -13.06 -9.14
N LYS A 19 -7.81 -12.73 -9.83
CA LYS A 19 -7.65 -13.01 -11.26
C LYS A 19 -7.80 -14.50 -11.57
N LEU A 20 -7.14 -15.37 -10.80
CA LEU A 20 -7.25 -16.82 -10.97
C LEU A 20 -8.67 -17.34 -10.71
N ALA A 21 -9.31 -16.86 -9.65
CA ALA A 21 -10.67 -17.26 -9.28
C ALA A 21 -11.70 -16.90 -10.36
N ARG A 22 -11.47 -15.81 -11.12
CA ARG A 22 -12.38 -15.37 -12.18
C ARG A 22 -12.10 -16.04 -13.53
N GLN A 23 -10.83 -16.22 -13.88
CA GLN A 23 -10.44 -16.86 -15.15
C GLN A 23 -10.78 -18.35 -15.20
N LYS A 24 -10.68 -19.06 -14.06
CA LYS A 24 -10.87 -20.52 -14.01
C LYS A 24 -11.70 -20.90 -12.79
N PRO A 25 -13.05 -20.78 -12.87
CA PRO A 25 -13.95 -21.04 -11.75
C PRO A 25 -13.76 -22.41 -11.11
N HIS A 26 -13.33 -23.42 -11.88
CA HIS A 26 -13.12 -24.79 -11.41
C HIS A 26 -11.72 -25.07 -10.82
N GLN A 27 -10.78 -24.11 -10.83
CA GLN A 27 -9.39 -24.30 -10.31
C GLN A 27 -9.20 -23.65 -8.93
N HIS A 28 -10.08 -23.95 -7.98
CA HIS A 28 -10.02 -23.42 -6.61
C HIS A 28 -8.75 -23.81 -5.86
N GLU A 29 -8.19 -24.98 -6.15
CA GLU A 29 -6.92 -25.44 -5.60
C GLU A 29 -5.78 -24.46 -5.90
N LYS A 30 -5.66 -23.98 -7.14
CA LYS A 30 -4.62 -23.02 -7.52
C LYS A 30 -4.77 -21.67 -6.84
N VAL A 31 -6.01 -21.27 -6.55
CA VAL A 31 -6.30 -20.05 -5.79
C VAL A 31 -5.83 -20.21 -4.34
N TYR A 32 -6.18 -21.34 -3.71
CA TYR A 32 -5.72 -21.67 -2.36
C TYR A 32 -4.19 -21.69 -2.28
N LEU A 33 -3.53 -22.44 -3.17
CA LEU A 33 -2.06 -22.53 -3.23
C LEU A 33 -1.42 -21.16 -3.45
N THR A 34 -2.01 -20.30 -4.28
CA THR A 34 -1.52 -18.94 -4.49
C THR A 34 -1.60 -18.10 -3.21
N LEU A 35 -2.71 -18.18 -2.47
CA LEU A 35 -2.92 -17.43 -1.23
C LEU A 35 -1.97 -17.90 -0.13
N THR A 36 -1.86 -19.22 0.09
CA THR A 36 -0.97 -19.79 1.13
C THR A 36 0.50 -19.48 0.86
N SER A 37 0.95 -19.70 -0.38
CA SER A 37 2.31 -19.37 -0.83
C SER A 37 2.64 -17.88 -0.68
N SER A 38 1.67 -17.00 -1.00
CA SER A 38 1.82 -15.56 -0.85
C SER A 38 1.98 -15.17 0.61
N LEU A 39 1.10 -15.68 1.48
CA LEU A 39 1.10 -15.39 2.91
C LEU A 39 2.36 -15.90 3.61
N PHE A 40 2.78 -17.14 3.33
CA PHE A 40 3.96 -17.77 3.94
C PHE A 40 5.23 -16.96 3.69
N ARG A 41 5.51 -16.65 2.41
CA ARG A 41 6.69 -15.84 2.06
C ARG A 41 6.62 -14.41 2.60
N ARG A 42 5.41 -13.84 2.76
CA ARG A 42 5.24 -12.44 3.19
C ARG A 42 5.77 -12.21 4.60
N GLY A 43 5.53 -13.14 5.52
CA GLY A 43 6.10 -13.06 6.87
C GLY A 43 7.62 -12.92 6.85
N ILE A 44 8.30 -13.79 6.11
CA ILE A 44 9.77 -13.78 6.00
C ILE A 44 10.26 -12.48 5.35
N ARG A 45 9.64 -12.07 4.25
CA ARG A 45 10.03 -10.84 3.51
C ARG A 45 9.83 -9.56 4.32
N LEU A 46 8.87 -9.54 5.23
CA LEU A 46 8.59 -8.38 6.09
C LEU A 46 9.46 -8.36 7.36
N TYR A 47 9.71 -9.50 7.99
CA TYR A 47 10.41 -9.52 9.27
C TYR A 47 11.93 -9.69 9.14
N LEU A 48 12.42 -10.41 8.12
CA LEU A 48 13.85 -10.70 8.02
C LEU A 48 14.70 -9.46 7.65
N PRO A 49 14.27 -8.58 6.72
CA PRO A 49 14.97 -7.31 6.50
C PRO A 49 14.90 -6.39 7.72
N ALA A 50 13.75 -6.34 8.41
CA ALA A 50 13.58 -5.57 9.64
C ALA A 50 14.52 -6.06 10.77
N LEU A 51 14.65 -7.38 10.94
CA LEU A 51 15.61 -8.00 11.88
C LEU A 51 17.04 -7.55 11.55
N THR A 52 17.42 -7.62 10.28
CA THR A 52 18.77 -7.26 9.83
C THR A 52 19.06 -5.78 10.06
N SER A 53 18.12 -4.90 9.74
CA SER A 53 18.28 -3.45 9.94
C SER A 53 18.40 -3.08 11.41
N THR A 54 17.51 -3.58 12.27
CA THR A 54 17.58 -3.30 13.71
C THR A 54 18.85 -3.85 14.34
N PHE A 55 19.36 -5.00 13.85
CA PHE A 55 20.66 -5.52 14.26
C PHE A 55 21.81 -4.60 13.85
N ILE A 56 21.81 -4.08 12.61
CA ILE A 56 22.78 -3.08 12.15
C ILE A 56 22.70 -1.83 13.04
N THR A 57 21.49 -1.34 13.33
CA THR A 57 21.30 -0.19 14.24
C THR A 57 21.89 -0.48 15.62
N MET A 58 21.64 -1.65 16.21
CA MET A 58 22.23 -2.07 17.48
C MET A 58 23.77 -2.01 17.43
N CYS A 59 24.39 -2.52 16.36
CA CYS A 59 25.83 -2.42 16.17
C CYS A 59 26.31 -0.95 16.09
N THR A 60 25.62 -0.10 15.34
CA THR A 60 26.00 1.32 15.22
C THR A 60 25.86 2.11 16.52
N ILE A 61 24.87 1.77 17.36
CA ILE A 61 24.72 2.32 18.72
C ILE A 61 25.92 1.91 19.57
N ARG A 62 26.32 0.63 19.53
CA ARG A 62 27.49 0.14 20.29
C ARG A 62 28.81 0.75 19.84
N LEU A 63 28.93 1.14 18.57
CA LEU A 63 30.08 1.84 18.02
C LEU A 63 30.08 3.35 18.32
N GLY A 64 29.01 3.88 18.93
CA GLY A 64 28.92 5.29 19.31
C GLY A 64 28.53 6.24 18.16
N PHE A 65 28.06 5.73 17.01
CA PHE A 65 27.70 6.57 15.85
C PHE A 65 26.47 7.47 16.10
N TRP A 66 25.70 7.16 17.15
CA TRP A 66 24.50 7.92 17.54
C TRP A 66 24.80 9.04 18.53
N GLU A 67 25.98 9.06 19.15
CA GLU A 67 26.32 10.03 20.20
C GLU A 67 26.48 11.48 19.69
N PRO A 68 27.05 11.75 18.51
CA PRO A 68 27.09 13.12 17.96
C PRO A 68 25.70 13.69 17.73
N ALA A 69 24.77 12.89 17.20
CA ALA A 69 23.39 13.30 16.97
C ALA A 69 22.62 13.52 18.28
N ARG A 70 22.95 12.76 19.34
CA ARG A 70 22.27 12.83 20.65
C ARG A 70 22.32 14.22 21.28
N GLN A 71 23.41 14.95 21.05
CA GLN A 71 23.62 16.30 21.57
C GLN A 71 22.58 17.31 21.05
N TYR A 72 21.97 17.03 19.90
CA TYR A 72 21.04 17.94 19.22
C TYR A 72 19.56 17.59 19.45
N ILE A 73 19.24 16.46 20.09
CA ILE A 73 17.85 15.97 20.30
C ILE A 73 16.99 16.96 21.11
N ALA A 74 17.60 17.69 22.04
CA ALA A 74 16.94 18.63 22.95
C ALA A 74 16.95 20.09 22.44
N MET A 75 17.35 20.31 21.19
CA MET A 75 17.42 21.66 20.62
C MET A 75 16.00 22.24 20.39
N PRO A 76 15.77 23.55 20.67
CA PRO A 76 14.44 24.17 20.59
C PRO A 76 13.75 24.11 19.22
N TYR A 77 14.52 23.99 18.13
CA TYR A 77 14.01 23.98 16.75
C TYR A 77 13.65 22.58 16.23
N ILE A 78 13.90 21.52 17.00
CA ILE A 78 13.43 20.16 16.70
C ILE A 78 12.12 19.96 17.48
N SER A 79 10.97 20.12 16.82
CA SER A 79 9.66 20.04 17.48
C SER A 79 9.28 18.62 17.93
N THR A 80 9.87 17.61 17.29
CA THR A 80 9.52 16.20 17.48
C THR A 80 10.75 15.36 17.19
N SER A 81 11.51 15.01 18.22
CA SER A 81 12.61 14.06 18.11
C SER A 81 12.14 12.66 18.53
N ASP A 82 12.37 11.67 17.67
CA ASP A 82 12.26 10.28 18.07
C ASP A 82 13.35 9.91 19.08
N ASN A 83 13.06 8.92 19.91
CA ASN A 83 13.94 8.49 20.98
C ASN A 83 15.21 7.82 20.42
N HIS A 84 16.39 8.28 20.84
CA HIS A 84 17.65 7.63 20.48
C HIS A 84 18.04 6.66 21.58
N HIS A 85 18.01 5.37 21.27
CA HIS A 85 18.35 4.35 22.25
C HIS A 85 19.80 4.52 22.76
N VAL A 86 20.01 4.21 24.04
CA VAL A 86 21.30 4.40 24.72
C VAL A 86 22.19 3.17 24.60
N GLN A 87 23.50 3.39 24.73
CA GLN A 87 24.46 2.31 24.86
C GLN A 87 24.33 1.66 26.26
N LEU A 88 24.00 0.38 26.31
CA LEU A 88 23.91 -0.39 27.56
C LEU A 88 25.31 -0.78 28.08
N PRO A 89 25.47 -1.13 29.38
CA PRO A 89 26.80 -1.37 29.96
C PRO A 89 27.59 -2.54 29.32
N SER A 90 26.90 -3.58 28.84
CA SER A 90 27.54 -4.77 28.26
C SER A 90 26.97 -5.12 26.88
N LEU A 91 27.78 -5.81 26.06
CA LEU A 91 27.32 -6.31 24.76
C LEU A 91 26.19 -7.32 24.93
N GLY A 92 26.28 -8.20 25.93
CA GLY A 92 25.23 -9.18 26.23
C GLY A 92 23.90 -8.51 26.63
N ALA A 93 23.95 -7.44 27.42
CA ALA A 93 22.75 -6.66 27.76
C ALA A 93 22.14 -6.01 26.52
N GLN A 94 22.96 -5.43 25.63
CA GLN A 94 22.47 -4.86 24.37
C GLN A 94 21.85 -5.90 23.44
N LEU A 95 22.46 -7.08 23.32
CA LEU A 95 21.93 -8.17 22.50
C LEU A 95 20.60 -8.70 23.05
N ALA A 96 20.51 -8.87 24.38
CA ALA A 96 19.28 -9.32 25.03
C ALA A 96 18.15 -8.29 24.88
N ASP A 97 18.47 -7.00 25.07
CA ASP A 97 17.53 -5.91 24.84
C ASP A 97 17.07 -5.86 23.38
N TRP A 98 17.99 -5.85 22.41
CA TRP A 98 17.67 -5.88 20.98
C TRP A 98 16.77 -7.06 20.62
N TRP A 99 17.07 -8.27 21.11
CA TRP A 99 16.24 -9.43 20.86
C TRP A 99 14.85 -9.27 21.46
N SER A 100 14.74 -8.79 22.70
CA SER A 100 13.45 -8.50 23.34
C SER A 100 12.66 -7.47 22.55
N GLN A 101 13.30 -6.39 22.08
CA GLN A 101 12.66 -5.35 21.29
C GLN A 101 12.16 -5.89 19.95
N PHE A 102 12.96 -6.73 19.28
CA PHE A 102 12.55 -7.37 18.04
C PHE A 102 11.40 -8.37 18.26
N MET A 103 11.43 -9.16 19.34
CA MET A 103 10.32 -10.07 19.67
C MET A 103 9.02 -9.30 19.93
N GLY A 104 9.09 -8.13 20.59
CA GLY A 104 7.94 -7.25 20.77
C GLY A 104 7.29 -6.80 19.46
N LEU A 105 8.10 -6.54 18.42
CA LEU A 105 7.64 -6.19 17.08
C LEU A 105 6.83 -7.33 16.41
N THR A 106 7.08 -8.59 16.76
CA THR A 106 6.37 -9.75 16.19
C THR A 106 4.95 -9.93 16.73
N ASN A 107 4.54 -9.18 17.76
CA ASN A 107 3.19 -9.25 18.30
C ASN A 107 2.19 -8.54 17.38
N ILE A 108 1.65 -9.28 16.41
CA ILE A 108 0.69 -8.79 15.42
C ILE A 108 -0.69 -8.44 16.00
N TRP A 109 -0.99 -8.94 17.21
CA TRP A 109 -2.30 -8.80 17.84
C TRP A 109 -2.40 -7.56 18.71
N SER A 110 -1.25 -7.00 19.11
CA SER A 110 -1.20 -5.74 19.85
C SER A 110 -1.80 -4.61 19.01
N TYR A 111 -2.79 -3.92 19.57
CA TYR A 111 -3.42 -2.73 19.01
C TYR A 111 -3.51 -1.69 20.12
N TYR A 112 -2.73 -0.61 20.03
CA TYR A 112 -2.62 0.37 21.12
C TYR A 112 -3.39 1.66 20.81
N ASN A 113 -4.15 2.17 21.79
CA ASN A 113 -4.67 3.55 21.85
C ASN A 113 -4.97 3.95 23.32
N HIS A 114 -4.42 5.03 23.88
CA HIS A 114 -5.05 6.37 23.94
C HIS A 114 -4.07 7.57 23.92
N VAL A 115 -2.79 7.36 23.56
CA VAL A 115 -1.79 8.46 23.56
C VAL A 115 -0.81 8.39 22.37
N TYR A 116 -0.48 7.19 21.88
CA TYR A 116 0.50 7.00 20.82
C TYR A 116 -0.04 6.04 19.76
N TRP A 117 -0.17 6.50 18.52
CA TRP A 117 -0.79 5.81 17.37
C TRP A 117 0.03 4.64 16.80
N GLN A 118 0.78 3.94 17.65
CA GLN A 118 1.72 2.89 17.29
C GLN A 118 1.53 1.71 18.27
N PRO A 119 1.34 0.47 17.78
CA PRO A 119 1.11 -0.70 18.62
C PRO A 119 2.35 -1.10 19.41
N TYR A 120 3.53 -0.73 18.90
CA TYR A 120 4.82 -1.01 19.51
C TYR A 120 5.86 0.01 19.03
N TYR A 121 6.51 0.71 19.96
CA TYR A 121 7.61 1.63 19.67
C TYR A 121 8.94 0.86 19.82
N ASN A 122 9.51 0.43 18.69
CA ASN A 122 10.81 -0.23 18.71
C ASN A 122 11.91 0.81 18.88
N GLN A 123 12.74 0.65 19.92
CA GLN A 123 13.78 1.62 20.26
C GLN A 123 14.96 1.64 19.26
N TYR A 124 15.15 0.59 18.48
CA TYR A 124 16.19 0.52 17.44
C TYR A 124 15.72 1.09 16.10
N ASP A 125 14.42 1.03 15.82
CA ASP A 125 13.83 1.70 14.67
C ASP A 125 12.32 1.89 14.91
N PRO A 126 11.88 3.10 15.32
CA PRO A 126 10.50 3.32 15.66
C PRO A 126 9.60 3.21 14.44
N HIS A 127 10.10 3.45 13.23
CA HIS A 127 9.29 3.46 12.02
C HIS A 127 8.71 2.09 11.71
N LEU A 128 9.32 0.99 12.19
CA LEU A 128 8.91 -0.39 11.96
C LEU A 128 7.55 -0.77 12.55
N TRP A 129 6.89 0.11 13.32
CA TRP A 129 5.54 -0.12 13.85
C TRP A 129 4.51 -0.54 12.79
N THR A 130 4.75 -0.23 11.51
CA THR A 130 3.85 -0.63 10.41
C THR A 130 3.97 -2.11 10.04
N VAL A 131 5.12 -2.77 10.29
CA VAL A 131 5.37 -4.18 9.93
C VAL A 131 4.34 -5.14 10.52
N PRO A 132 4.02 -5.11 11.83
CA PRO A 132 2.97 -5.97 12.38
C PRO A 132 1.59 -5.64 11.81
N MET A 133 1.32 -4.37 11.49
CA MET A 133 0.06 -3.97 10.85
C MET A 133 -0.08 -4.52 9.42
N GLU A 134 1.00 -4.45 8.64
CA GLU A 134 1.10 -5.04 7.30
C GLU A 134 0.82 -6.54 7.34
N MET A 135 1.44 -7.26 8.28
CA MET A 135 1.22 -8.69 8.44
C MET A 135 -0.23 -9.01 8.84
N ARG A 136 -0.80 -8.26 9.79
CA ARG A 136 -2.19 -8.42 10.23
C ARG A 136 -3.19 -8.13 9.10
N GLY A 137 -3.03 -7.02 8.38
CA GLY A 137 -3.87 -6.67 7.22
C GLY A 137 -3.82 -7.74 6.13
N SER A 138 -2.65 -8.33 5.90
CA SER A 138 -2.46 -9.44 4.96
C SER A 138 -3.23 -10.70 5.36
N LEU A 139 -3.19 -11.05 6.64
CA LEU A 139 -3.94 -12.17 7.20
C LEU A 139 -5.44 -11.95 7.03
N VAL A 140 -5.92 -10.75 7.37
CA VAL A 140 -7.34 -10.38 7.24
C VAL A 140 -7.82 -10.48 5.80
N VAL A 141 -7.07 -9.92 4.83
CA VAL A 141 -7.44 -10.03 3.41
C VAL A 141 -7.40 -11.47 2.92
N THR A 142 -6.39 -12.25 3.33
CA THR A 142 -6.29 -13.66 2.95
C THR A 142 -7.50 -14.46 3.47
N LEU A 143 -7.87 -14.26 4.73
CA LEU A 143 -9.05 -14.90 5.34
C LEU A 143 -10.35 -14.44 4.67
N ALA A 144 -10.49 -13.15 4.40
CA ALA A 144 -11.65 -12.61 3.68
C ALA A 144 -11.78 -13.22 2.29
N LEU A 145 -10.67 -13.37 1.55
CA LEU A 145 -10.70 -14.00 0.23
C LEU A 145 -11.01 -15.50 0.30
N LEU A 146 -10.41 -16.24 1.24
CA LEU A 146 -10.72 -17.66 1.43
C LEU A 146 -12.21 -17.88 1.74
N GLY A 147 -12.83 -17.01 2.55
CA GLY A 147 -14.25 -17.09 2.88
C GLY A 147 -15.18 -16.61 1.75
N LEU A 148 -14.78 -15.57 1.00
CA LEU A 148 -15.69 -14.84 0.10
C LEU A 148 -15.48 -15.14 -1.39
N LEU A 149 -14.38 -15.76 -1.81
CA LEU A 149 -14.12 -16.02 -3.23
C LEU A 149 -15.15 -16.95 -3.88
N ARG A 150 -15.85 -17.78 -3.08
CA ARG A 150 -16.97 -18.61 -3.54
C ARG A 150 -18.28 -17.85 -3.70
N CYS A 151 -18.40 -16.66 -3.12
CA CYS A 151 -19.57 -15.80 -3.28
C CYS A 151 -19.60 -15.19 -4.68
N ARG A 152 -20.81 -14.90 -5.18
CA ARG A 152 -20.99 -14.06 -6.38
C ARG A 152 -20.33 -12.70 -6.15
N ALA A 153 -19.78 -12.08 -7.20
CA ALA A 153 -19.04 -10.82 -7.10
C ALA A 153 -19.83 -9.72 -6.36
N SER A 154 -21.13 -9.54 -6.64
CA SER A 154 -21.96 -8.55 -5.96
C SER A 154 -22.04 -8.79 -4.45
N TRP A 155 -22.23 -10.04 -4.02
CA TRP A 155 -22.26 -10.40 -2.60
C TRP A 155 -20.89 -10.26 -1.96
N ARG A 156 -19.82 -10.59 -2.68
CA ARG A 156 -18.45 -10.38 -2.20
C ARG A 156 -18.19 -8.90 -1.94
N PHE A 157 -18.54 -8.00 -2.86
CA PHE A 157 -18.46 -6.55 -2.61
C PHE A 157 -19.27 -6.11 -1.38
N VAL A 158 -20.50 -6.59 -1.23
CA VAL A 158 -21.35 -6.27 -0.07
C VAL A 158 -20.70 -6.72 1.23
N LEU A 159 -20.20 -7.97 1.28
CA LEU A 159 -19.58 -8.54 2.48
C LEU A 159 -18.21 -7.91 2.80
N MET A 160 -17.43 -7.55 1.79
CA MET A 160 -16.20 -6.77 1.98
C MET A 160 -16.49 -5.34 2.47
N THR A 161 -17.55 -4.70 1.96
CA THR A 161 -18.01 -3.39 2.44
C THR A 161 -18.45 -3.47 3.90
N ALA A 162 -19.22 -4.50 4.27
CA ALA A 162 -19.61 -4.73 5.66
C ALA A 162 -18.37 -4.94 6.56
N SER A 163 -17.36 -5.63 6.05
CA SER A 163 -16.08 -5.84 6.76
C SER A 163 -15.30 -4.53 6.94
N VAL A 164 -15.32 -3.64 5.95
CA VAL A 164 -14.77 -2.28 6.04
C VAL A 164 -15.49 -1.46 7.11
N VAL A 165 -16.82 -1.45 7.11
CA VAL A 165 -17.63 -0.75 8.13
C VAL A 165 -17.35 -1.31 9.53
N PHE A 166 -17.25 -2.63 9.66
CA PHE A 166 -16.87 -3.28 10.92
C PHE A 166 -15.48 -2.85 11.39
N CYS A 167 -14.50 -2.79 10.49
CA CYS A 167 -13.16 -2.31 10.82
C CYS A 167 -13.18 -0.85 11.29
N VAL A 168 -13.92 0.02 10.60
CA VAL A 168 -14.09 1.43 10.98
C VAL A 168 -14.71 1.57 12.36
N TYR A 169 -15.73 0.77 12.67
CA TYR A 169 -16.41 0.78 13.97
C TYR A 169 -15.45 0.42 15.12
N TRP A 170 -14.56 -0.55 14.89
CA TRP A 170 -13.55 -0.99 15.85
C TRP A 170 -12.21 -0.24 15.75
N ASP A 171 -12.19 0.90 15.06
CA ASP A 171 -11.01 1.73 14.87
C ASP A 171 -9.85 1.02 14.14
N ARG A 172 -10.12 -0.09 13.43
CA ARG A 172 -9.11 -0.87 12.68
C ARG A 172 -8.86 -0.29 11.29
N TRP A 173 -8.34 0.93 11.25
CA TRP A 173 -8.07 1.66 10.01
C TRP A 173 -7.09 0.91 9.09
N GLU A 174 -6.12 0.16 9.62
CA GLU A 174 -5.20 -0.62 8.79
C GLU A 174 -5.88 -1.79 8.06
N CYS A 175 -6.77 -2.51 8.75
CA CYS A 175 -7.53 -3.60 8.15
C CYS A 175 -8.51 -3.07 7.10
N MET A 176 -9.13 -1.91 7.38
CA MET A 176 -9.97 -1.20 6.43
C MET A 176 -9.21 -0.90 5.13
N GLU A 177 -8.01 -0.31 5.21
CA GLU A 177 -7.20 0.05 4.04
C GLU A 177 -6.82 -1.17 3.20
N PHE A 178 -6.47 -2.28 3.85
CA PHE A 178 -6.15 -3.54 3.18
C PHE A 178 -7.36 -4.15 2.45
N ILE A 179 -8.53 -4.19 3.10
CA ILE A 179 -9.77 -4.69 2.47
C ILE A 179 -10.19 -3.76 1.34
N LEU A 180 -10.07 -2.44 1.52
CA LEU A 180 -10.35 -1.46 0.48
C LEU A 180 -9.44 -1.67 -0.74
N GLY A 181 -8.15 -1.89 -0.53
CA GLY A 181 -7.22 -2.27 -1.59
C GLY A 181 -7.65 -3.54 -2.34
N ALA A 182 -8.12 -4.55 -1.62
CA ALA A 182 -8.62 -5.78 -2.23
C ALA A 182 -9.91 -5.57 -3.04
N MET A 183 -10.82 -4.70 -2.57
CA MET A 183 -12.02 -4.30 -3.32
C MET A 183 -11.65 -3.55 -4.60
N LEU A 184 -10.62 -2.70 -4.58
CA LEU A 184 -10.13 -2.01 -5.79
C LEU A 184 -9.56 -3.00 -6.81
N ALA A 185 -8.82 -4.02 -6.35
CA ALA A 185 -8.33 -5.08 -7.23
C ALA A 185 -9.50 -5.83 -7.89
N GLU A 186 -10.54 -6.16 -7.13
CA GLU A 186 -11.74 -6.79 -7.68
C GLU A 186 -12.45 -5.90 -8.69
N GLY A 187 -12.67 -4.63 -8.36
CA GLY A 187 -13.35 -3.66 -9.23
C GLY A 187 -12.61 -3.48 -10.56
N HIS A 188 -11.27 -3.41 -10.51
CA HIS A 188 -10.46 -3.34 -11.71
C HIS A 188 -10.64 -4.59 -12.60
N MET A 189 -10.61 -5.79 -12.03
CA MET A 189 -10.83 -7.02 -12.81
C MET A 189 -12.23 -7.08 -13.43
N VAL A 190 -13.27 -6.62 -12.71
CA VAL A 190 -14.64 -6.55 -13.24
C VAL A 190 -14.72 -5.58 -14.42
N ILE A 191 -14.16 -4.38 -14.28
CA ILE A 191 -14.16 -3.37 -15.35
C ILE A 191 -13.38 -3.87 -16.59
N SER A 192 -12.23 -4.53 -16.39
CA SER A 192 -11.42 -5.09 -17.47
C SER A 192 -12.20 -6.12 -18.29
N GLU A 193 -12.88 -7.05 -17.63
CA GLU A 193 -13.68 -8.07 -18.32
C GLU A 193 -14.89 -7.48 -19.04
N MET A 194 -15.53 -6.46 -18.47
CA MET A 194 -16.62 -5.75 -19.14
C MET A 194 -16.13 -5.04 -20.40
N ALA A 195 -14.95 -4.43 -20.38
CA ALA A 195 -14.34 -3.80 -21.55
C ALA A 195 -13.96 -4.83 -22.62
N GLU A 196 -13.30 -5.94 -22.24
CA GLU A 196 -12.95 -7.03 -23.16
C GLU A 196 -14.20 -7.64 -23.83
N SER A 197 -15.28 -7.82 -23.06
CA SER A 197 -16.56 -8.33 -23.59
C SER A 197 -17.20 -7.36 -24.59
N GLN A 198 -17.12 -6.05 -24.33
CA GLN A 198 -17.63 -5.02 -25.24
C GLN A 198 -16.82 -4.95 -26.53
N ASP A 199 -15.48 -5.02 -26.44
CA ASP A 199 -14.60 -5.01 -27.60
C ASP A 199 -14.82 -6.25 -28.48
N CYS A 200 -15.01 -7.43 -27.87
CA CYS A 200 -15.38 -8.66 -28.59
C CYS A 200 -16.72 -8.53 -29.32
N ALA A 201 -17.75 -8.01 -28.64
CA ALA A 201 -19.07 -7.79 -29.24
C ALA A 201 -19.01 -6.77 -30.41
N GLN A 202 -18.25 -5.68 -30.25
CA GLN A 202 -18.06 -4.70 -31.33
C GLN A 202 -17.23 -5.26 -32.50
N GLY A 203 -16.23 -6.11 -32.22
CA GLY A 203 -15.44 -6.80 -33.23
C GLY A 203 -16.29 -7.75 -34.08
N LEU A 204 -17.21 -8.48 -33.46
CA LEU A 204 -18.17 -9.36 -34.15
C LEU A 204 -19.15 -8.57 -35.02
N LEU A 205 -19.74 -7.48 -34.50
CA LEU A 205 -20.63 -6.61 -35.27
C LEU A 205 -19.91 -6.00 -36.50
N ARG A 206 -18.64 -5.61 -36.37
CA ARG A 206 -17.82 -5.13 -37.49
C ARG A 206 -17.49 -6.21 -38.52
N HIS A 207 -17.40 -7.47 -38.09
CA HIS A 207 -17.08 -8.59 -38.96
C HIS A 207 -18.32 -9.08 -39.73
N ASP A 208 -19.53 -8.87 -39.18
CA ASP A 208 -20.80 -9.08 -39.87
C ASP A 208 -21.03 -8.03 -40.99
N ASP A 209 -20.72 -6.75 -40.71
CA ASP A 209 -20.79 -5.67 -41.72
C ASP A 209 -19.79 -5.85 -42.89
N GLN A 210 -18.80 -6.74 -42.77
CA GLN A 210 -17.78 -6.99 -43.80
C GLN A 210 -17.95 -8.33 -44.55
N ARG A 211 -18.94 -9.17 -44.21
CA ARG A 211 -19.19 -10.45 -44.91
C ARG A 211 -20.59 -10.50 -45.50
N GLU A 212 -20.73 -9.94 -46.71
CA GLU A 212 -21.90 -10.10 -47.57
C GLU A 212 -21.94 -11.43 -48.36
N ASP A 213 -21.06 -12.41 -48.11
CA ASP A 213 -21.05 -13.68 -48.87
C ASP A 213 -21.27 -14.93 -47.99
N GLY A 214 -22.53 -15.39 -47.97
CA GLY A 214 -22.84 -16.79 -48.27
C GLY A 214 -22.69 -17.88 -47.19
N ARG A 215 -22.81 -17.61 -45.88
CA ARG A 215 -22.90 -18.67 -44.85
C ARG A 215 -24.31 -18.78 -44.24
N SER A 216 -24.77 -20.00 -43.99
CA SER A 216 -26.15 -20.29 -43.57
C SER A 216 -26.46 -19.74 -42.17
N SER A 217 -27.54 -18.97 -42.05
CA SER A 217 -27.99 -18.28 -40.83
C SER A 217 -28.20 -19.18 -39.61
N VAL A 218 -28.36 -20.49 -39.82
CA VAL A 218 -28.67 -21.46 -38.77
C VAL A 218 -27.43 -21.86 -37.96
N GLU A 219 -26.26 -21.96 -38.58
CA GLU A 219 -25.00 -22.23 -37.86
C GLU A 219 -24.60 -21.03 -36.99
N GLN A 220 -24.87 -19.81 -37.46
CA GLN A 220 -24.63 -18.57 -36.71
C GLN A 220 -25.57 -18.39 -35.51
N GLU A 221 -26.86 -18.69 -35.67
CA GLU A 221 -27.80 -18.67 -34.55
C GLU A 221 -27.45 -19.73 -33.51
N MET A 222 -26.98 -20.92 -33.94
CA MET A 222 -26.49 -21.95 -33.02
C MET A 222 -25.20 -21.53 -32.30
N GLU A 223 -24.19 -20.96 -32.98
CA GLU A 223 -22.96 -20.48 -32.34
C GLU A 223 -23.23 -19.33 -31.36
N MET A 224 -24.10 -18.38 -31.73
CA MET A 224 -24.51 -17.28 -30.86
C MET A 224 -25.30 -17.80 -29.64
N MET A 225 -26.18 -18.77 -29.84
CA MET A 225 -26.99 -19.35 -28.77
C MET A 225 -26.15 -20.25 -27.83
N GLU A 226 -25.19 -21.00 -28.37
CA GLU A 226 -24.23 -21.80 -27.60
C GLU A 226 -23.31 -20.89 -26.76
N MET A 227 -22.87 -19.77 -27.33
CA MET A 227 -22.08 -18.76 -26.62
C MET A 227 -22.89 -17.95 -25.58
N LEU A 228 -24.20 -17.77 -25.81
CA LEU A 228 -25.11 -17.15 -24.83
C LEU A 228 -25.46 -18.12 -23.69
N LEU A 229 -25.50 -19.42 -23.97
CA LEU A 229 -25.69 -20.50 -22.98
C LEU A 229 -24.48 -20.67 -22.05
N GLU A 230 -23.26 -20.35 -22.52
CA GLU A 230 -22.05 -20.35 -21.69
C GLU A 230 -21.93 -19.15 -20.74
N LYS A 231 -22.71 -18.07 -20.96
CA LYS A 231 -22.60 -16.85 -20.15
C LYS A 231 -23.44 -16.94 -18.87
N PRO A 232 -22.86 -16.64 -17.69
CA PRO A 232 -23.58 -16.73 -16.42
C PRO A 232 -24.76 -15.74 -16.37
N ALA A 233 -25.90 -16.23 -15.87
CA ALA A 233 -27.24 -15.60 -15.84
C ALA A 233 -27.37 -14.18 -15.24
N TRP A 234 -26.29 -13.57 -14.76
CA TRP A 234 -26.32 -12.17 -14.30
C TRP A 234 -26.22 -11.15 -15.46
N MET A 235 -25.83 -11.60 -16.67
CA MET A 235 -25.75 -10.73 -17.85
C MET A 235 -27.13 -10.33 -18.42
N THR A 236 -28.16 -11.15 -18.27
CA THR A 236 -29.51 -10.88 -18.80
C THR A 236 -30.35 -9.95 -17.92
N SER A 237 -29.88 -9.64 -16.70
CA SER A 237 -30.62 -8.83 -15.71
C SER A 237 -30.28 -7.32 -15.74
N ILE A 238 -29.38 -6.86 -16.61
CA ILE A 238 -28.90 -5.45 -16.64
C ILE A 238 -29.70 -4.59 -17.65
N THR A 239 -30.92 -5.00 -18.01
CA THR A 239 -31.77 -4.30 -18.99
C THR A 239 -32.81 -3.35 -18.38
N SER A 240 -32.64 -2.91 -17.12
CA SER A 240 -33.50 -1.88 -16.52
C SER A 240 -32.85 -0.48 -16.49
N SER A 241 -33.70 0.53 -16.70
CA SER A 241 -33.44 1.87 -17.26
C SER A 241 -32.46 2.84 -16.59
N PRO A 242 -32.01 2.73 -15.31
CA PRO A 242 -31.01 3.66 -14.76
C PRO A 242 -29.59 3.47 -15.33
N THR A 243 -29.30 2.25 -15.80
CA THR A 243 -27.98 1.85 -16.29
C THR A 243 -27.66 2.46 -17.66
N GLN A 244 -28.66 2.71 -18.51
CA GLN A 244 -28.47 3.33 -19.83
C GLN A 244 -27.96 4.78 -19.74
N THR A 245 -28.35 5.54 -18.71
CA THR A 245 -27.85 6.91 -18.49
C THR A 245 -26.40 6.91 -18.02
N MET A 246 -26.02 5.96 -17.15
CA MET A 246 -24.61 5.74 -16.78
C MET A 246 -23.77 5.26 -17.98
N ILE A 247 -24.31 4.41 -18.85
CA ILE A 247 -23.64 3.93 -20.07
C ILE A 247 -23.47 5.06 -21.10
N ARG A 248 -24.45 5.97 -21.24
CA ARG A 248 -24.35 7.18 -22.08
C ARG A 248 -23.34 8.19 -21.53
N TRP A 249 -23.31 8.41 -20.21
CA TRP A 249 -22.28 9.23 -19.56
C TRP A 249 -20.88 8.58 -19.67
N ALA A 250 -20.83 7.26 -19.56
CA ALA A 250 -19.68 6.42 -19.87
C ALA A 250 -19.40 6.28 -21.38
N GLY A 251 -20.10 7.01 -22.26
CA GLY A 251 -19.80 7.13 -23.69
C GLY A 251 -18.96 8.37 -24.00
N ASN A 252 -19.14 9.47 -23.26
CA ASN A 252 -18.47 10.74 -23.51
C ASN A 252 -17.01 10.72 -23.01
N THR A 253 -16.04 10.73 -23.93
CA THR A 253 -14.60 10.68 -23.64
C THR A 253 -14.13 11.91 -22.86
N THR A 254 -14.71 13.07 -23.12
CA THR A 254 -14.40 14.33 -22.41
C THR A 254 -14.90 14.30 -20.96
N ALA A 255 -16.15 13.88 -20.74
CA ALA A 255 -16.70 13.76 -19.38
C ALA A 255 -15.90 12.75 -18.53
N ARG A 256 -15.55 11.60 -19.12
CA ARG A 256 -14.69 10.60 -18.47
C ARG A 256 -13.30 11.15 -18.12
N ARG A 257 -12.69 11.93 -19.01
CA ARG A 257 -11.40 12.56 -18.76
C ARG A 257 -11.48 13.60 -17.64
N SER A 258 -12.48 14.49 -17.69
CA SER A 258 -12.71 15.50 -16.65
C SER A 258 -12.97 14.86 -15.28
N PHE A 259 -13.74 13.77 -15.23
CA PHE A 259 -13.98 13.02 -14.00
C PHE A 259 -12.68 12.43 -13.42
N ARG A 260 -11.84 11.78 -14.25
CA ARG A 260 -10.55 11.22 -13.79
C ARG A 260 -9.59 12.30 -13.26
N ILE A 261 -9.58 13.46 -13.91
CA ILE A 261 -8.80 14.62 -13.46
C ILE A 261 -9.36 15.16 -12.13
N ALA A 262 -10.68 15.25 -11.99
CA ALA A 262 -11.32 15.66 -10.74
C ALA A 262 -10.96 14.71 -9.59
N LEU A 263 -10.96 13.38 -9.82
CA LEU A 263 -10.50 12.40 -8.84
C LEU A 263 -9.02 12.59 -8.45
N PHE A 264 -8.16 12.97 -9.40
CA PHE A 264 -6.76 13.27 -9.13
C PHE A 264 -6.59 14.51 -8.23
N PHE A 265 -7.31 15.59 -8.51
CA PHE A 265 -7.26 16.77 -7.63
C PHE A 265 -7.88 16.50 -6.26
N LEU A 266 -8.94 15.70 -6.20
CA LEU A 266 -9.57 15.31 -4.95
C LEU A 266 -8.63 14.47 -4.08
N MET A 267 -7.86 13.55 -4.68
CA MET A 267 -6.87 12.79 -3.90
C MET A 267 -5.71 13.68 -3.41
N LEU A 268 -5.26 14.66 -4.20
CA LEU A 268 -4.22 15.61 -3.77
C LEU A 268 -4.70 16.43 -2.58
N TYR A 269 -5.96 16.87 -2.63
CA TYR A 269 -6.59 17.57 -1.53
C TYR A 269 -6.62 16.70 -0.25
N PHE A 270 -7.02 15.44 -0.32
CA PHE A 270 -7.00 14.56 0.86
C PHE A 270 -5.59 14.27 1.39
N PHE A 271 -4.57 14.19 0.54
CA PHE A 271 -3.18 14.02 0.99
C PHE A 271 -2.53 15.31 1.51
N ALA A 272 -3.03 16.46 1.11
CA ALA A 272 -2.58 17.75 1.63
C ALA A 272 -3.25 18.12 2.97
N ALA A 273 -4.11 17.25 3.51
CA ALA A 273 -4.75 17.47 4.80
C ALA A 273 -3.71 17.60 5.93
N PRO A 274 -3.80 18.65 6.78
CA PRO A 274 -2.82 18.92 7.82
C PRO A 274 -2.86 17.83 8.90
N SER A 275 -1.74 17.59 9.60
CA SER A 275 -1.69 16.56 10.65
C SER A 275 -2.44 16.94 11.94
N HIS A 276 -2.57 18.23 12.21
CA HIS A 276 -3.23 18.77 13.39
C HIS A 276 -4.07 19.98 13.00
N ARG A 277 -5.01 20.37 13.88
CA ARG A 277 -5.78 21.61 13.76
C ARG A 277 -6.60 21.69 12.45
N TYR A 278 -7.30 20.60 12.11
CA TYR A 278 -8.24 20.58 10.98
C TYR A 278 -9.28 21.70 11.06
N GLU A 279 -9.78 21.97 12.27
CA GLU A 279 -10.86 22.92 12.53
C GLU A 279 -10.49 24.37 12.19
N THR A 280 -9.22 24.75 12.37
CA THR A 280 -8.75 26.12 12.10
C THR A 280 -8.12 26.27 10.72
N CYS A 281 -7.94 25.18 9.97
CA CYS A 281 -7.34 25.21 8.65
C CYS A 281 -8.41 25.49 7.57
N THR A 282 -8.30 26.65 6.92
CA THR A 282 -9.24 27.06 5.86
C THR A 282 -9.25 26.03 4.74
N GLY A 283 -10.45 25.53 4.39
CA GLY A 283 -10.61 24.49 3.39
C GLY A 283 -10.58 23.06 3.93
N TYR A 284 -10.15 22.80 5.18
CA TYR A 284 -10.20 21.46 5.80
C TYR A 284 -11.11 21.38 7.04
N SER A 285 -11.76 22.48 7.41
CA SER A 285 -12.65 22.56 8.57
C SER A 285 -13.84 21.60 8.52
N ILE A 286 -14.25 21.15 7.33
CA ILE A 286 -15.32 20.15 7.15
C ILE A 286 -14.85 18.71 7.40
N MET A 287 -13.54 18.44 7.36
CA MET A 287 -12.98 17.09 7.41
C MET A 287 -13.32 16.33 8.70
N PRO A 288 -13.28 16.94 9.91
CA PRO A 288 -13.64 16.24 11.14
C PRO A 288 -15.08 15.69 11.13
N TYR A 289 -16.00 16.31 10.39
CA TYR A 289 -17.39 15.87 10.30
C TYR A 289 -17.60 14.70 9.32
N LEU A 290 -16.66 14.48 8.40
CA LEU A 290 -16.71 13.36 7.45
C LEU A 290 -16.11 12.07 8.04
N VAL A 291 -15.27 12.21 9.07
CA VAL A 291 -14.62 11.09 9.73
C VAL A 291 -15.58 10.49 10.76
N PRO A 292 -15.83 9.17 10.73
CA PRO A 292 -16.61 8.49 11.76
C PRO A 292 -16.01 8.72 13.15
N THR A 293 -16.85 8.99 14.15
CA THR A 293 -16.40 9.24 15.54
C THR A 293 -15.71 8.05 16.21
N SER A 294 -15.86 6.85 15.64
CA SER A 294 -15.14 5.65 16.08
C SER A 294 -13.66 5.68 15.69
N ILE A 295 -13.28 6.44 14.65
CA ILE A 295 -11.90 6.57 14.23
C ILE A 295 -11.22 7.60 15.11
N SER A 296 -10.19 7.15 15.78
CA SER A 296 -9.48 7.97 16.74
C SER A 296 -8.44 8.89 16.07
N ASP A 297 -7.84 8.50 14.93
CA ASP A 297 -6.97 9.35 14.09
C ASP A 297 -7.65 9.77 12.78
N PRO A 298 -8.30 10.96 12.74
CA PRO A 298 -8.98 11.45 11.54
C PRO A 298 -8.09 11.49 10.29
N LYS A 299 -6.78 11.71 10.48
CA LYS A 299 -5.82 11.79 9.38
C LYS A 299 -5.76 10.51 8.57
N ARG A 300 -5.80 9.37 9.26
CA ARG A 300 -5.62 8.05 8.63
C ARG A 300 -6.81 7.70 7.78
N PHE A 301 -8.02 8.01 8.25
CA PHE A 301 -9.23 7.80 7.47
C PHE A 301 -9.23 8.62 6.17
N ILE A 302 -8.88 9.90 6.25
CA ILE A 302 -8.82 10.79 5.07
C ILE A 302 -7.74 10.31 4.09
N HIS A 303 -6.56 9.93 4.62
CA HIS A 303 -5.49 9.38 3.80
C HIS A 303 -5.82 8.02 3.20
N ALA A 304 -6.62 7.18 3.86
CA ALA A 304 -7.11 5.93 3.29
C ALA A 304 -7.96 6.19 2.05
N ILE A 305 -8.90 7.15 2.14
CA ILE A 305 -9.73 7.57 1.00
C ILE A 305 -8.86 8.15 -0.11
N GLY A 306 -7.93 9.06 0.23
CA GLY A 306 -6.98 9.62 -0.73
C GLY A 306 -6.15 8.54 -1.44
N SER A 307 -5.74 7.50 -0.71
CA SER A 307 -4.98 6.37 -1.26
C SER A 307 -5.81 5.52 -2.23
N ALA A 308 -7.07 5.25 -1.91
CA ALA A 308 -7.98 4.55 -2.83
C ALA A 308 -8.25 5.38 -4.10
N LEU A 309 -8.48 6.69 -3.94
CA LEU A 309 -8.67 7.60 -5.07
C LEU A 309 -7.41 7.70 -5.94
N LEU A 310 -6.21 7.68 -5.35
CA LEU A 310 -4.96 7.63 -6.11
C LEU A 310 -4.88 6.37 -6.96
N VAL A 311 -5.15 5.19 -6.39
CA VAL A 311 -5.14 3.92 -7.14
C VAL A 311 -6.14 3.96 -8.30
N ILE A 312 -7.36 4.47 -8.08
CA ILE A 312 -8.38 4.62 -9.13
C ILE A 312 -7.92 5.62 -10.21
N SER A 313 -7.37 6.77 -9.80
CA SER A 313 -6.96 7.83 -10.72
C SER A 313 -5.79 7.41 -11.60
N VAL A 314 -4.77 6.77 -11.01
CA VAL A 314 -3.58 6.28 -11.71
C VAL A 314 -3.93 5.09 -12.61
N SER A 315 -4.76 4.14 -12.16
CA SER A 315 -5.18 3.00 -13.01
C SER A 315 -6.04 3.42 -14.20
N SER A 316 -6.74 4.55 -14.12
CA SER A 316 -7.62 5.03 -15.18
C SER A 316 -7.00 6.10 -16.10
N THR A 317 -5.84 6.68 -15.78
CA THR A 317 -5.29 7.84 -16.52
C THR A 317 -3.94 7.52 -17.19
N PRO A 318 -3.88 7.38 -18.52
CA PRO A 318 -2.64 7.03 -19.24
C PRO A 318 -1.50 8.04 -19.05
N LEU A 319 -1.81 9.33 -18.91
CA LEU A 319 -0.80 10.36 -18.67
C LEU A 319 -0.10 10.17 -17.32
N LEU A 320 -0.86 9.88 -16.27
CA LEU A 320 -0.31 9.60 -14.94
C LEU A 320 0.50 8.30 -14.97
N GLN A 321 0.00 7.27 -15.65
CA GLN A 321 0.75 6.03 -15.85
C GLN A 321 2.08 6.26 -16.54
N LYS A 322 2.16 7.14 -17.55
CA LYS A 322 3.42 7.48 -18.23
C LYS A 322 4.45 8.07 -17.26
N VAL A 323 4.02 8.90 -16.32
CA VAL A 323 4.90 9.46 -15.28
C VAL A 323 5.38 8.36 -14.34
N PHE A 324 4.48 7.53 -13.81
CA PHE A 324 4.83 6.47 -12.86
C PHE A 324 5.59 5.28 -13.49
N ASN A 325 5.44 5.06 -14.80
CA ASN A 325 6.18 4.05 -15.56
C ASN A 325 7.56 4.56 -16.04
N HIS A 326 7.93 5.80 -15.73
CA HIS A 326 9.27 6.31 -16.00
C HIS A 326 10.32 5.54 -15.15
N PRO A 327 11.56 5.33 -15.66
CA PRO A 327 12.57 4.54 -14.96
C PRO A 327 12.88 4.99 -13.52
N VAL A 328 12.81 6.30 -13.25
CA VAL A 328 13.11 6.86 -11.92
C VAL A 328 12.08 6.43 -10.86
N PRO A 329 10.76 6.69 -11.01
CA PRO A 329 9.75 6.14 -10.09
C PRO A 329 9.78 4.62 -9.98
N GLN A 330 10.05 3.90 -11.08
CA GLN A 330 10.17 2.43 -11.05
C GLN A 330 11.36 1.97 -10.22
N TYR A 331 12.50 2.66 -10.30
CA TYR A 331 13.66 2.41 -9.44
C TYR A 331 13.33 2.70 -7.96
N LEU A 332 12.73 3.84 -7.66
CA LEU A 332 12.30 4.18 -6.30
C LEU A 332 11.30 3.14 -5.75
N GLY A 333 10.41 2.61 -6.61
CA GLY A 333 9.52 1.51 -6.26
C GLY A 333 10.26 0.23 -5.88
N LYS A 334 11.32 -0.14 -6.62
CA LYS A 334 12.15 -1.34 -6.34
C LYS A 334 12.86 -1.26 -4.99
N ILE A 335 13.37 -0.08 -4.62
CA ILE A 335 14.07 0.13 -3.34
C ILE A 335 13.15 0.62 -2.22
N SER A 336 11.84 0.79 -2.46
CA SER A 336 10.92 1.47 -1.54
C SER A 336 10.90 0.88 -0.13
N TYR A 337 10.94 -0.45 -0.03
CA TYR A 337 10.96 -1.12 1.26
C TYR A 337 12.29 -0.95 2.00
N ALA A 338 13.42 -1.07 1.30
CA ALA A 338 14.74 -0.77 1.86
C ALA A 338 14.85 0.70 2.28
N LEU A 339 14.31 1.62 1.47
CA LEU A 339 14.24 3.05 1.77
C LEU A 339 13.45 3.31 3.05
N TYR A 340 12.29 2.67 3.19
CA TYR A 340 11.47 2.74 4.40
C TYR A 340 12.20 2.23 5.64
N ILE A 341 12.95 1.13 5.54
CA ILE A 341 13.70 0.59 6.68
C ILE A 341 14.93 1.44 7.03
N CYS A 342 15.66 1.95 6.03
CA CYS A 342 16.94 2.61 6.27
C CYS A 342 16.82 4.10 6.60
N HIS A 343 15.75 4.78 6.17
CA HIS A 343 15.68 6.24 6.31
C HIS A 343 15.72 6.69 7.78
N GLY A 344 15.00 6.04 8.68
CA GLY A 344 14.93 6.40 10.11
C GLY A 344 16.33 6.39 10.75
N PRO A 345 17.01 5.23 10.82
CA PRO A 345 18.35 5.13 11.38
C PRO A 345 19.36 6.10 10.75
N VAL A 346 19.35 6.28 9.42
CA VAL A 346 20.27 7.19 8.74
C VAL A 346 19.98 8.65 9.05
N ILE A 347 18.70 9.05 9.10
CA ILE A 347 18.30 10.41 9.50
C ILE A 347 18.74 10.67 10.94
N HIS A 348 18.58 9.70 11.85
CA HIS A 348 19.03 9.83 13.22
C HIS A 348 20.55 9.94 13.36
N MET A 349 21.33 9.08 12.70
CA MET A 349 22.79 9.13 12.80
C MET A 349 23.39 10.35 12.10
N VAL A 350 22.88 10.70 10.93
CA VAL A 350 23.51 11.71 10.04
C VAL A 350 22.71 13.00 10.01
N GLY A 351 21.41 12.94 9.75
CA GLY A 351 20.59 14.14 9.53
C GLY A 351 20.42 15.01 10.78
N MET A 352 20.25 14.38 11.94
CA MET A 352 20.14 15.04 13.24
C MET A 352 21.47 15.64 13.73
N TYR A 353 22.59 15.27 13.12
CA TYR A 353 23.90 15.88 13.38
C TYR A 353 24.25 16.94 12.34
N LEU A 354 24.06 16.63 11.06
CA LEU A 354 24.50 17.44 9.93
C LEU A 354 23.75 18.77 9.85
N THR A 355 22.42 18.74 9.91
CA THR A 355 21.60 19.96 9.74
C THR A 355 21.90 20.99 10.85
N PRO A 356 21.94 20.61 12.14
CA PRO A 356 22.37 21.52 13.20
C PRO A 356 23.79 22.05 13.04
N THR A 357 24.72 21.22 12.55
CA THR A 357 26.11 21.64 12.30
C THR A 357 26.20 22.67 11.17
N ILE A 358 25.36 22.57 10.14
CA ILE A 358 25.30 23.60 9.10
C ILE A 358 24.73 24.90 9.66
N TRP A 359 23.68 24.81 10.50
CA TRP A 359 23.09 25.96 11.15
C TRP A 359 24.01 26.65 12.16
N SER A 360 24.92 25.93 12.82
CA SER A 360 25.92 26.57 13.69
C SER A 360 26.93 27.43 12.93
N ILE A 361 27.09 27.19 11.62
CA ILE A 361 28.00 27.95 10.75
C ILE A 361 27.26 29.11 10.07
N VAL A 362 26.10 28.83 9.46
CA VAL A 362 25.34 29.81 8.64
C VAL A 362 24.45 30.70 9.50
N GLY A 363 24.10 30.26 10.71
CA GLY A 363 23.09 30.86 11.56
C GLY A 363 21.67 30.41 11.18
N TYR A 364 20.82 30.19 12.17
CA TYR A 364 19.41 29.79 12.00
C TYR A 364 18.41 30.89 12.37
N GLU A 365 18.88 32.03 12.88
CA GLU A 365 18.04 33.14 13.37
C GLU A 365 17.33 33.89 12.23
N THR A 366 17.89 33.84 11.01
CA THR A 366 17.25 34.41 9.83
C THR A 366 16.52 33.33 9.03
N MET A 367 15.39 33.68 8.42
CA MET A 367 14.64 32.77 7.54
C MET A 367 15.53 32.20 6.41
N ALA A 368 16.42 33.04 5.86
CA ALA A 368 17.34 32.64 4.79
C ALA A 368 18.38 31.61 5.29
N GLY A 369 19.00 31.85 6.45
CA GLY A 369 19.96 30.91 7.04
C GLY A 369 19.30 29.60 7.47
N TRP A 370 18.10 29.68 8.05
CA TRP A 370 17.29 28.51 8.38
C TRP A 370 16.99 27.66 7.15
N LEU A 371 16.45 28.28 6.08
CA LEU A 371 16.09 27.59 4.85
C LEU A 371 17.31 27.01 4.15
N PHE A 372 18.41 27.76 4.07
CA PHE A 372 19.64 27.29 3.45
C PHE A 372 20.20 26.05 4.17
N GLY A 373 20.29 26.10 5.50
CA GLY A 373 20.77 24.95 6.29
C GLY A 373 19.85 23.74 6.17
N PHE A 374 18.53 23.96 6.22
CA PHE A 374 17.53 22.90 6.05
C PHE A 374 17.64 22.24 4.67
N CYS A 375 17.64 23.03 3.60
CA CYS A 375 17.70 22.51 2.24
C CYS A 375 19.03 21.78 1.98
N THR A 376 20.16 22.37 2.39
CA THR A 376 21.48 21.78 2.18
C THR A 376 21.63 20.48 2.98
N GLY A 377 21.26 20.48 4.27
CA GLY A 377 21.28 19.29 5.10
C GLY A 377 20.37 18.19 4.55
N SER A 378 19.13 18.53 4.16
CA SER A 378 18.18 17.59 3.58
C SER A 378 18.68 17.00 2.25
N CYS A 379 19.29 17.80 1.37
CA CYS A 379 19.86 17.30 0.11
C CYS A 379 20.94 16.25 0.36
N VAL A 380 21.87 16.51 1.28
CA VAL A 380 22.93 15.56 1.62
C VAL A 380 22.36 14.29 2.25
N VAL A 381 21.43 14.43 3.21
CA VAL A 381 20.79 13.29 3.87
C VAL A 381 20.00 12.44 2.88
N ILE A 382 19.25 13.04 1.95
CA ILE A 382 18.50 12.31 0.91
C ILE A 382 19.45 11.46 0.06
N VAL A 383 20.61 12.00 -0.35
CA VAL A 383 21.61 11.24 -1.12
C VAL A 383 22.14 10.05 -0.32
N ILE A 384 22.48 10.27 0.96
CA ILE A 384 23.00 9.19 1.83
C ILE A 384 21.93 8.13 2.09
N VAL A 385 20.68 8.53 2.34
CA VAL A 385 19.54 7.64 2.54
C VAL A 385 19.27 6.81 1.29
N LEU A 386 19.27 7.41 0.10
CA LEU A 386 19.09 6.69 -1.17
C LEU A 386 20.23 5.71 -1.44
N TRP A 387 21.47 6.10 -1.14
CA TRP A 387 22.64 5.22 -1.27
C TRP A 387 22.57 4.03 -0.30
N ALA A 388 22.27 4.29 0.98
CA ALA A 388 22.12 3.24 1.99
C ALA A 388 20.97 2.28 1.65
N ALA A 389 19.85 2.82 1.17
CA ALA A 389 18.71 2.02 0.73
C ALA A 389 19.02 1.13 -0.49
N ASP A 390 19.74 1.65 -1.49
CA ASP A 390 20.17 0.85 -2.65
C ASP A 390 21.12 -0.27 -2.24
N LEU A 391 22.09 0.02 -1.35
CA LEU A 391 23.01 -0.98 -0.83
C LEU A 391 22.26 -2.07 -0.05
N PHE A 392 21.35 -1.66 0.83
CA PHE A 392 20.55 -2.58 1.64
C PHE A 392 19.62 -3.44 0.77
N TRP A 393 19.02 -2.85 -0.27
CA TRP A 393 18.18 -3.58 -1.22
C TRP A 393 18.96 -4.71 -1.94
N ARG A 394 20.17 -4.40 -2.44
CA ARG A 394 21.02 -5.38 -3.17
C ARG A 394 21.62 -6.46 -2.28
N THR A 395 21.95 -6.12 -1.03
CA THR A 395 22.68 -7.03 -0.14
C THR A 395 21.77 -7.82 0.79
N VAL A 396 20.68 -7.21 1.26
CA VAL A 396 19.78 -7.81 2.27
C VAL A 396 18.43 -8.17 1.66
N ASP A 397 17.68 -7.19 1.13
CA ASP A 397 16.28 -7.38 0.76
C ASP A 397 16.08 -8.46 -0.33
N THR A 398 16.83 -8.34 -1.44
CA THR A 398 16.79 -9.34 -2.53
C THR A 398 17.20 -10.74 -2.09
N ARG A 399 18.13 -10.85 -1.13
CA ARG A 399 18.55 -12.13 -0.55
C ARG A 399 17.46 -12.71 0.36
N CYS A 400 16.79 -11.87 1.15
CA CYS A 400 15.64 -12.29 1.97
C CYS A 400 14.49 -12.82 1.11
N VAL A 401 14.21 -12.20 -0.04
CA VAL A 401 13.21 -12.69 -1.00
C VAL A 401 13.57 -14.07 -1.55
N THR A 402 14.85 -14.29 -1.85
CA THR A 402 15.36 -15.57 -2.35
C THR A 402 15.31 -16.65 -1.26
N LEU A 403 15.73 -16.30 -0.04
CA LEU A 403 15.65 -17.19 1.12
C LEU A 403 14.21 -17.59 1.42
N ALA A 404 13.26 -16.67 1.33
CA ALA A 404 11.84 -16.98 1.54
C ALA A 404 11.30 -18.00 0.53
N ARG A 405 11.71 -17.91 -0.75
CA ARG A 405 11.33 -18.89 -1.78
C ARG A 405 12.00 -20.23 -1.57
N TRP A 406 13.28 -20.22 -1.19
CA TRP A 406 14.00 -21.44 -0.88
C TRP A 406 13.37 -22.17 0.32
N PHE A 407 13.07 -21.43 1.40
CA PHE A 407 12.47 -21.99 2.61
C PHE A 407 11.07 -22.56 2.35
N GLU A 408 10.27 -21.88 1.54
CA GLU A 408 8.98 -22.41 1.08
C GLU A 408 9.15 -23.75 0.34
N GLY A 409 10.11 -23.86 -0.58
CA GLY A 409 10.39 -25.11 -1.31
C GLY A 409 10.96 -26.24 -0.45
N VAL A 410 11.49 -25.93 0.74
CA VAL A 410 11.89 -26.93 1.75
C VAL A 410 10.69 -27.36 2.60
N CYS A 411 9.79 -26.43 2.93
CA CYS A 411 8.65 -26.69 3.81
C CYS A 411 7.43 -27.29 3.11
N PHE A 412 7.22 -26.97 1.83
CA PHE A 412 6.05 -27.44 1.08
C PHE A 412 6.37 -28.76 0.38
N GLU A 413 5.39 -29.66 0.36
CA GLU A 413 5.47 -30.89 -0.42
C GLU A 413 5.66 -30.53 -1.90
N LYS A 414 6.54 -31.28 -2.57
CA LYS A 414 6.72 -31.15 -4.02
C LYS A 414 5.46 -31.73 -4.67
N GLU A 415 4.82 -30.94 -5.54
CA GLU A 415 3.79 -31.45 -6.43
C GLU A 415 4.46 -32.47 -7.36
N ASP A 416 4.07 -33.75 -7.23
CA ASP A 416 4.49 -34.85 -8.12
C ASP A 416 3.85 -34.73 -9.51
#